data_AF-F9FXA1-F1
#
_entry.id   AF-F9FXA1-F1
#
_cell.length_a   1.000
_cell.length_b   1.000
_cell.length_c   1.000
_cell.angle_alpha   90.00
_cell.angle_beta   90.00
_cell.angle_gamma   90.00
#
_symmetry.space_group_name_H-M   'P 1'
#
loop_
_entity.id
_entity.type
_entity.pdbx_description
1 polymer ?
#
loop_
_entity_poly.entity_id
_entity_poly.type
_entity_poly.pdbx_seq_one_letter_code
_entity_poly.pdbx_strand_id
1 'polypeptide(L)' 'LKAEVVTLPKGHFPPSVPTELKAELEDNMAYWNEFGYKGRDDPTVIHPRDLKSPPSLDTVEDYFKKYDWTKVFGS' A
#
# COMPACT_ATOMS: atom_id res chain seq x y z
N LEU A 1 -11.04 3.96 14.83
CA LEU A 1 -11.45 3.62 13.45
C LEU A 1 -12.10 2.24 13.50
N LYS A 2 -13.33 2.05 13.03
CA LYS A 2 -13.86 0.72 12.75
C LYS A 2 -13.55 0.46 11.27
N ALA A 3 -12.63 -0.45 11.00
CA ALA A 3 -12.22 -0.78 9.64
C ALA A 3 -12.27 -2.29 9.46
N GLU A 4 -12.58 -2.72 8.24
CA GLU A 4 -12.61 -4.11 7.82
C GLU A 4 -11.65 -4.27 6.65
N VAL A 5 -10.90 -5.38 6.65
CA VAL A 5 -10.06 -5.73 5.52
C VAL A 5 -10.96 -6.41 4.49
N VAL A 6 -11.11 -5.79 3.32
CA VAL A 6 -11.88 -6.34 2.22
C VAL A 6 -10.92 -6.67 1.08
N THR A 7 -10.94 -7.91 0.61
CA THR A 7 -10.23 -8.32 -0.61
C THR A 7 -11.08 -7.97 -1.81
N LEU A 8 -10.59 -7.09 -2.68
CA LEU A 8 -11.25 -6.76 -3.94
C LEU A 8 -10.95 -7.85 -4.99
N PRO A 9 -11.97 -8.45 -5.64
CA PRO A 9 -11.73 -9.34 -6.75
C PRO A 9 -11.12 -8.59 -7.95
N LYS A 10 -10.38 -9.29 -8.82
CA LYS A 10 -9.87 -8.71 -10.07
C LYS A 10 -11.00 -8.07 -10.89
N GLY A 11 -10.75 -6.94 -11.54
CA GLY A 11 -11.75 -6.20 -12.31
C GLY A 11 -12.72 -5.37 -11.48
N HIS A 12 -12.68 -5.47 -10.14
CA HIS A 12 -13.59 -4.73 -9.27
C HIS A 12 -12.90 -3.50 -8.71
N PHE A 13 -13.22 -2.35 -9.31
CA PHE A 13 -12.75 -1.04 -8.87
C PHE A 13 -13.90 -0.17 -8.35
N PRO A 14 -13.67 0.67 -7.33
CA PRO A 14 -14.59 1.72 -6.98
C PRO A 14 -14.91 2.62 -8.19
N PRO A 15 -16.17 3.10 -8.34
CA PRO A 15 -16.56 3.96 -9.47
C PRO A 15 -15.72 5.24 -9.61
N SER A 16 -15.10 5.70 -8.52
CA SER A 16 -14.24 6.88 -8.47
C SER A 16 -12.87 6.68 -9.12
N VAL A 17 -12.47 5.45 -9.45
CA VAL A 17 -11.17 5.18 -10.07
C VAL A 17 -11.24 5.48 -11.58
N PRO A 18 -10.40 6.41 -12.09
CA PRO A 18 -10.33 6.71 -13.52
C PRO A 18 -10.02 5.46 -14.34
N THR A 19 -10.65 5.33 -15.51
CA THR A 19 -10.57 4.11 -16.34
C THR A 19 -9.14 3.82 -16.78
N GLU A 20 -8.36 4.86 -17.09
CA GLU A 20 -6.96 4.78 -17.48
C GLU A 20 -6.05 4.22 -16.38
N LEU A 21 -6.44 4.34 -15.11
CA LEU A 21 -5.66 3.82 -13.98
C LEU A 21 -6.00 2.37 -13.63
N LYS A 22 -7.11 1.83 -14.14
CA LYS A 22 -7.58 0.49 -13.74
C LYS A 22 -6.59 -0.60 -14.14
N ALA A 23 -6.04 -0.53 -15.35
CA ALA A 23 -5.06 -1.50 -15.83
C ALA A 23 -3.79 -1.51 -14.95
N GLU A 24 -3.23 -0.33 -14.69
CA GLU A 24 -2.02 -0.17 -13.87
C GLU A 24 -2.24 -0.66 -12.42
N LEU A 25 -3.40 -0.38 -11.85
CA LEU A 25 -3.74 -0.84 -10.50
C LEU A 25 -3.95 -2.36 -10.45
N GLU A 26 -4.55 -2.95 -11.48
CA GLU A 26 -4.70 -4.40 -11.60
C GLU A 26 -3.34 -5.09 -11.66
N ASP A 27 -2.44 -4.59 -12.49
CA ASP A 27 -1.09 -5.13 -12.64
C ASP A 27 -0.29 -4.98 -11.34
N ASN A 28 -0.43 -3.85 -10.64
CA ASN A 28 0.21 -3.66 -9.33
C ASN A 28 -0.28 -4.65 -8.27
N MET A 29 -1.60 -4.86 -8.17
CA MET A 29 -2.19 -5.82 -7.23
C MET A 29 -1.80 -7.26 -7.60
N ALA A 30 -1.77 -7.59 -8.89
CA ALA A 30 -1.33 -8.89 -9.38
C ALA A 30 0.13 -9.17 -9.00
N TYR A 31 1.01 -8.17 -9.16
CA TYR A 31 2.41 -8.28 -8.74
C TYR A 31 2.54 -8.61 -7.25
N TRP A 32 1.80 -7.93 -6.36
CA TRP A 32 1.83 -8.26 -4.93
C TRP A 32 1.28 -9.65 -4.61
N ASN A 33 0.27 -10.11 -5.33
CA ASN A 33 -0.26 -11.47 -5.14
C ASN A 33 0.74 -12.55 -5.57
N GLU A 34 1.52 -12.30 -6.61
CA GLU A 34 2.48 -13.28 -7.15
C GLU A 34 3.83 -13.24 -6.41
N PHE A 35 4.35 -12.04 -6.14
CA PHE A 35 5.71 -11.84 -5.63
C PHE A 35 5.75 -11.39 -4.16
N GLY A 36 4.59 -11.07 -3.57
CA GLY A 36 4.51 -10.52 -2.22
C GLY A 36 5.11 -9.11 -2.11
N TYR A 37 5.14 -8.59 -0.88
CA TYR A 37 5.64 -7.25 -0.60
C TYR A 37 7.17 -7.11 -0.64
N LYS A 38 7.90 -8.24 -0.76
CA LYS A 38 9.37 -8.28 -0.76
C LYS A 38 9.97 -8.73 -2.09
N GLY A 39 9.15 -8.96 -3.13
CA GLY A 39 9.66 -9.40 -4.43
C GLY A 39 10.23 -10.83 -4.42
N ARG A 40 9.64 -11.75 -3.64
CA ARG A 40 9.94 -13.20 -3.66
C ARG A 40 11.44 -13.57 -3.47
N ASP A 41 12.08 -13.00 -2.47
CA ASP A 41 13.50 -13.24 -2.14
C ASP A 41 14.48 -12.97 -3.32
N ASP A 42 14.09 -12.12 -4.26
CA ASP A 42 14.95 -11.70 -5.38
C ASP A 42 16.23 -11.04 -4.85
N PRO A 43 17.42 -11.65 -5.08
CA PRO A 43 18.68 -11.15 -4.54
C PRO A 43 19.16 -9.86 -5.21
N THR A 44 18.55 -9.45 -6.32
CA THR A 44 18.86 -8.19 -7.02
C THR A 44 18.18 -6.99 -6.36
N VAL A 45 17.15 -7.21 -5.55
CA VAL A 45 16.42 -6.15 -4.85
C VAL A 45 17.10 -5.85 -3.51
N ILE A 46 17.68 -4.66 -3.39
CA ILE A 46 18.24 -4.18 -2.14
C ILE A 46 17.09 -3.64 -1.27
N HIS A 47 16.82 -4.30 -0.13
CA HIS A 47 15.81 -3.79 0.79
C HIS A 47 16.29 -2.49 1.46
N PRO A 48 15.43 -1.48 1.69
CA PRO A 48 15.83 -0.22 2.33
C PRO A 48 16.55 -0.38 3.69
N ARG A 49 16.31 -1.49 4.38
CA ARG A 49 16.96 -1.86 5.66
C ARG A 49 18.44 -2.23 5.50
N ASP A 50 18.84 -2.66 4.31
CA ASP A 50 20.19 -3.12 3.97
C ASP A 50 21.05 -2.01 3.35
N LEU A 51 20.51 -0.78 3.27
CA LEU A 51 21.28 0.40 2.84
C LEU A 51 22.34 0.74 3.89
N LYS A 52 23.47 1.32 3.46
CA LYS A 52 24.56 1.75 4.36
C LYS A 52 24.09 2.70 5.46
N SER A 53 23.12 3.55 5.14
CA SER A 53 22.46 4.48 6.07
C SER A 53 20.96 4.35 5.87
N PRO A 54 20.30 3.36 6.50
CA PRO A 54 18.87 3.14 6.32
C PRO A 54 18.09 4.30 6.95
N PRO A 55 16.95 4.71 6.35
CA PRO A 55 16.12 5.74 6.95
C PRO A 55 15.53 5.24 8.26
N SER A 56 15.58 6.08 9.30
CA SER A 56 14.82 5.84 10.53
C SER A 56 13.39 6.33 10.29
N LEU A 57 12.46 5.39 10.09
CA LEU A 57 11.06 5.69 9.86
C LEU A 57 10.25 5.29 11.10
N ASP A 58 9.29 6.13 11.46
CA ASP A 58 8.26 5.79 12.45
C ASP A 58 7.30 4.74 11.89
N THR A 59 6.45 4.17 12.73
CA THR A 59 5.46 3.19 12.28
C THR A 59 4.29 3.85 11.56
N VAL A 60 3.57 3.06 10.74
CA VAL A 60 2.28 3.50 10.18
C VAL A 60 1.30 3.88 11.29
N GLU A 61 1.35 3.20 12.43
CA GLU A 61 0.54 3.53 13.61
C GLU A 61 0.89 4.92 14.16
N ASP A 62 2.16 5.26 14.29
CA ASP A 62 2.61 6.58 14.75
C ASP A 62 2.18 7.68 13.79
N TYR A 63 2.26 7.40 12.48
CA TYR A 63 1.69 8.29 11.46
C TYR A 63 0.20 8.55 11.74
N PHE A 64 -0.61 7.50 11.95
CA PHE A 64 -2.02 7.69 12.27
C PHE A 64 -2.25 8.46 13.59
N LYS A 65 -1.42 8.28 14.61
CA LYS A 65 -1.55 9.03 15.87
C LYS A 65 -1.20 10.51 15.73
N LYS A 66 -0.33 10.87 14.78
CA LYS A 66 0.17 12.25 14.61
C LYS A 66 -0.85 13.22 14.03
N TYR A 67 -1.83 12.72 13.27
CA TYR A 67 -2.78 13.58 12.55
C TYR A 67 -4.16 13.58 13.19
N ASP A 68 -4.79 14.75 13.19
CA ASP A 68 -6.20 14.90 13.53
C ASP A 68 -7.06 14.51 12.32
N TRP A 69 -7.43 13.23 12.28
CA TRP A 69 -8.24 12.65 11.21
C TRP A 69 -9.69 13.15 11.20
N THR A 70 -10.16 13.84 12.24
CA THR A 70 -11.49 14.49 12.20
C THR A 70 -11.56 15.60 11.15
N LYS A 71 -10.42 16.17 10.74
CA LYS A 71 -10.39 17.16 9.66
C LYS A 71 -10.58 16.56 8.27
N VAL A 72 -10.31 15.25 8.12
CA VAL A 72 -10.37 14.54 6.84
C VAL A 72 -11.66 13.72 6.74
N PHE A 73 -12.07 13.09 7.85
CA PHE A 73 -13.20 12.18 7.91
C PHE A 73 -14.33 12.65 8.84
N GLY A 74 -14.15 13.77 9.55
CA GLY A 74 -15.22 14.39 10.32
C GLY A 74 -16.21 15.01 9.36
N SER A 75 -17.47 14.60 9.53
CA SER A 75 -18.62 15.07 8.77
C SER A 75 -18.95 16.54 9.03
#